data_AF-A0ABD6B2N0-F1
#
_entry.id   AF-A0ABD6B2N0-F1
#
_cell.length_a   1.000
_cell.length_b   1.000
_cell.length_c   1.000
_cell.angle_alpha   90.00
_cell.angle_beta   90.00
_cell.angle_gamma   90.00
#
_symmetry.space_group_name_H-M   'P 1'
#
loop_
_entity.id
_entity.type
_entity.pdbx_description
1 polymer ?
#
loop_
_entity_poly.entity_id
_entity_poly.type
_entity_poly.pdbx_seq_one_letter_code
_entity_poly.pdbx_strand_id
1 'polypeptide(L)'
;MKRDIPTEDGTVPTITTRDDQYEYYNACERSNVPSLCVDALNGVKYGTVEYDMLPAQGWTVEEVEYGNSTMDWECKAHITEDGMREINRIAHTFEDAEFKDKMGHTALTKPHGFSYSGYPKMKIEHAEKLARELAPVVFDDDNWEVPGNTRARFDL
;
A
#
# COMPACT_ATOMS: atom_id res chain seq x y z
N MET A 1 7.43 24.23 -0.71
CA MET A 1 7.21 23.51 -1.98
C MET A 1 6.06 22.55 -1.69
N LYS A 2 4.89 22.73 -2.30
CA LYS A 2 3.77 21.80 -2.12
C LYS A 2 4.06 20.60 -3.02
N ARG A 3 4.31 19.43 -2.45
CA ARG A 3 4.40 18.18 -3.20
C ARG A 3 3.19 17.35 -2.80
N ASP A 4 2.13 17.60 -3.56
CA ASP A 4 1.26 16.61 -4.18
C ASP A 4 1.32 15.23 -3.52
N ILE A 5 0.31 15.00 -2.67
CA ILE A 5 -0.35 13.69 -2.51
C ILE A 5 -0.50 13.09 -3.92
N PRO A 6 -0.39 11.76 -4.14
CA PRO A 6 -0.63 11.15 -5.45
C PRO A 6 -1.80 11.85 -6.15
N THR A 7 -1.46 12.60 -7.18
CA THR A 7 -2.41 13.47 -7.87
C THR A 7 -3.41 12.59 -8.62
N GLU A 8 -4.58 13.14 -8.94
CA GLU A 8 -5.61 12.52 -9.79
C GLU A 8 -5.08 12.01 -11.16
N ASP A 9 -3.81 12.29 -11.50
CA ASP A 9 -3.11 11.82 -12.69
C ASP A 9 -2.33 10.50 -12.53
N GLY A 10 -2.32 9.89 -11.34
CA GLY A 10 -1.67 8.59 -11.09
C GLY A 10 -0.15 8.62 -11.05
N THR A 11 0.48 9.79 -10.85
CA THR A 11 1.93 9.88 -10.69
C THR A 11 2.40 9.36 -9.32
N VAL A 12 3.31 8.39 -9.35
CA VAL A 12 3.92 7.79 -8.15
C VAL A 12 5.29 8.43 -7.88
N PRO A 13 5.55 8.97 -6.67
CA PRO A 13 6.81 9.64 -6.39
C PRO A 13 7.98 8.66 -6.22
N THR A 14 9.14 9.06 -6.74
CA THR A 14 10.43 8.45 -6.42
C THR A 14 11.09 9.22 -5.27
N ILE A 15 11.17 8.59 -4.10
CA ILE A 15 11.72 9.12 -2.86
C ILE A 15 13.23 8.86 -2.82
N THR A 16 14.02 9.90 -2.56
CA THR A 16 15.50 9.79 -2.57
C THR A 16 16.13 10.08 -1.22
N THR A 17 15.35 10.61 -0.27
CA THR A 17 15.79 10.96 1.08
C THR A 17 14.77 10.55 2.13
N ARG A 18 15.23 10.39 3.37
CA ARG A 18 14.35 10.06 4.50
C ARG A 18 13.38 11.19 4.85
N ASP A 19 13.81 12.44 4.70
CA ASP A 19 12.96 13.60 4.97
C ASP A 19 11.81 13.68 3.96
N ASP A 20 12.09 13.45 2.67
CA ASP A 20 11.04 13.36 1.64
C ASP A 20 10.05 12.23 1.94
N GLN A 21 10.54 11.08 2.44
CA GLN A 21 9.69 9.95 2.83
C GLN A 21 8.71 10.34 3.95
N TYR A 22 9.22 10.99 5.00
CA TYR A 22 8.39 11.47 6.10
C TYR A 22 7.38 12.52 5.64
N GLU A 23 7.79 13.47 4.80
CA GLU A 23 6.88 14.48 4.26
C GLU A 23 5.75 13.83 3.44
N TYR A 24 6.09 12.83 2.62
CA TYR A 24 5.15 12.09 1.78
C TYR A 24 4.13 11.30 2.61
N TYR A 25 4.58 10.48 3.57
CA TYR A 25 3.67 9.70 4.42
C TYR A 25 2.77 10.58 5.27
N ASN A 26 3.31 11.66 5.86
CA ASN A 26 2.50 12.64 6.59
C ASN A 26 1.48 13.35 5.68
N ALA A 27 1.78 13.53 4.40
CA ALA A 27 0.83 14.12 3.45
C ALA A 27 -0.32 13.14 3.11
N CYS A 28 -0.01 11.86 2.92
CA CYS A 28 -1.02 10.81 2.70
C CYS A 28 -1.95 10.68 3.91
N GLU A 29 -1.40 10.66 5.13
CA GLU A 29 -2.16 10.60 6.38
C GLU A 29 -3.09 11.80 6.54
N ARG A 30 -2.61 13.03 6.33
CA ARG A 30 -3.45 14.24 6.39
C ARG A 30 -4.57 14.26 5.35
N SER A 31 -4.43 13.48 4.27
CA SER A 31 -5.33 13.48 3.13
C SER A 31 -6.20 12.23 3.07
N ASN A 32 -6.01 11.32 4.04
CA ASN A 32 -6.76 10.10 4.17
C ASN A 32 -6.73 9.18 2.94
N VAL A 33 -5.57 9.06 2.30
CA VAL A 33 -5.37 8.21 1.12
C VAL A 33 -4.20 7.24 1.36
N PRO A 34 -4.13 6.11 0.63
CA PRO A 34 -2.98 5.22 0.70
C PRO A 34 -1.70 5.96 0.32
N SER A 35 -0.56 5.41 0.73
CA SER A 35 0.73 5.77 0.19
C SER A 35 1.18 4.72 -0.83
N LEU A 36 1.85 5.16 -1.89
CA LEU A 36 2.52 4.32 -2.87
C LEU A 36 3.73 5.10 -3.38
N CYS A 37 4.93 4.55 -3.24
CA CYS A 37 6.15 5.23 -3.66
C CYS A 37 7.21 4.27 -4.19
N VAL A 38 8.24 4.85 -4.81
CA VAL A 38 9.50 4.18 -5.14
C VAL A 38 10.59 4.73 -4.25
N ASP A 39 11.12 3.94 -3.32
CA ASP A 39 12.30 4.34 -2.54
C ASP A 39 13.58 4.05 -3.35
N ALA A 40 14.28 5.10 -3.74
CA ALA A 40 15.51 5.02 -4.51
C ALA A 40 16.70 4.60 -3.63
N LEU A 41 17.48 3.66 -4.13
CA LEU A 41 18.61 3.03 -3.43
C LEU A 41 19.89 3.11 -4.27
N ASN A 42 21.05 3.10 -3.60
CA ASN A 42 22.39 3.10 -4.22
C ASN A 42 22.59 4.22 -5.27
N GLY A 43 22.30 5.48 -4.90
CA GLY A 43 22.45 6.60 -5.83
C GLY A 43 21.49 6.51 -7.03
N VAL A 44 20.25 6.08 -6.77
CA VAL A 44 19.13 6.02 -7.75
C VAL A 44 19.27 4.93 -8.83
N LYS A 45 20.25 4.02 -8.72
CA LYS A 45 20.36 2.91 -9.68
C LYS A 45 19.26 1.86 -9.52
N TYR A 46 18.78 1.69 -8.29
CA TYR A 46 17.79 0.68 -7.92
C TYR A 46 16.67 1.34 -7.11
N GLY A 47 15.52 0.69 -7.04
CA GLY A 47 14.43 1.09 -6.17
C GLY A 47 13.69 -0.10 -5.55
N THR A 48 12.96 0.17 -4.48
CA THR A 48 11.90 -0.70 -3.94
C THR A 48 10.57 0.03 -4.11
N VAL A 49 9.51 -0.71 -4.45
CA VAL A 49 8.15 -0.17 -4.45
C VAL A 49 7.53 -0.51 -3.11
N GLU A 50 6.84 0.45 -2.50
CA GLU A 50 6.11 0.24 -1.24
C GLU A 50 4.71 0.85 -1.38
N TYR A 51 3.70 0.15 -0.87
CA TYR A 51 2.38 0.74 -0.66
C TYR A 51 1.91 0.48 0.77
N ASP A 52 1.25 1.49 1.34
CA ASP A 52 0.68 1.47 2.69
C ASP A 52 -0.75 1.99 2.66
N MET A 53 -1.70 1.16 3.09
CA MET A 53 -3.12 1.47 3.25
C MET A 53 -3.40 2.09 4.62
N LEU A 54 -2.46 2.06 5.57
CA LEU A 54 -2.62 2.64 6.92
C LEU A 54 -3.04 4.11 6.92
N PRO A 55 -2.54 4.99 6.03
CA PRO A 55 -2.95 6.39 6.01
C PRO A 55 -4.37 6.60 5.45
N ALA A 56 -4.94 5.61 4.74
CA ALA A 56 -6.34 5.61 4.32
C ALA A 56 -7.26 5.14 5.46
N GLN A 57 -7.35 5.97 6.50
CA GLN A 57 -8.29 5.82 7.62
C GLN A 57 -9.72 6.17 7.18
N GLY A 58 -10.32 5.32 6.35
CA GLY A 58 -11.62 5.61 5.74
C GLY A 58 -12.82 5.39 6.65
N TRP A 59 -12.73 4.47 7.61
CA TRP A 59 -13.94 3.88 8.18
C TRP A 59 -13.78 3.53 9.67
N THR A 60 -14.46 4.28 10.53
CA THR A 60 -14.77 3.84 11.89
C THR A 60 -15.80 2.73 11.79
N VAL A 61 -15.35 1.49 11.91
CA VAL A 61 -16.26 0.36 12.11
C VAL A 61 -16.64 0.42 13.59
N GLU A 62 -17.87 0.82 13.85
CA GLU A 62 -18.58 0.94 15.13
C GLU A 62 -17.80 0.57 16.42
N GLU A 63 -17.95 1.40 17.45
CA GLU A 63 -17.61 1.07 18.84
C GLU A 63 -18.02 -0.38 19.18
N VAL A 64 -17.04 -1.29 19.26
CA VAL A 64 -17.32 -2.67 19.66
C VAL A 64 -17.34 -2.69 21.19
N GLU A 65 -18.54 -2.80 21.76
CA GLU A 65 -18.69 -3.07 23.18
C GLU A 65 -18.15 -4.48 23.49
N TYR A 66 -17.01 -4.55 24.18
CA TYR A 66 -16.46 -5.79 24.70
C TYR A 66 -16.56 -5.79 26.23
N GLY A 67 -17.70 -6.28 26.73
CA GLY A 67 -18.01 -6.21 28.16
C GLY A 67 -18.37 -4.77 28.59
N ASN A 68 -17.74 -4.26 29.67
CA ASN A 68 -17.95 -2.88 30.16
C ASN A 68 -16.96 -1.87 29.52
N SER A 69 -16.40 -2.19 28.37
CA SER A 69 -15.38 -1.36 27.72
C SER A 69 -15.68 -1.19 26.25
N THR A 70 -15.70 0.06 25.83
CA THR A 70 -15.67 0.47 24.44
C THR A 70 -14.22 0.42 23.98
N MET A 71 -13.92 -0.36 22.95
CA MET A 71 -12.66 -0.24 22.22
C MET A 71 -12.95 0.35 20.85
N ASP A 72 -12.34 1.48 20.56
CA ASP A 72 -12.23 1.99 19.19
C ASP A 72 -11.28 1.06 18.43
N TRP A 73 -11.84 0.10 17.69
CA TRP A 73 -11.06 -0.64 16.71
C TRP A 73 -11.00 0.22 15.45
N GLU A 74 -9.90 0.96 15.28
CA GLU A 74 -9.58 1.59 14.00
C GLU A 74 -9.41 0.49 12.95
N CYS A 75 -10.47 0.21 12.19
CA CYS A 75 -10.39 -0.70 11.06
C CYS A 75 -9.65 -0.02 9.92
N LYS A 76 -8.36 -0.33 9.83
CA LYS A 76 -7.49 0.10 8.75
C LYS A 76 -7.92 -0.56 7.44
N ALA A 77 -8.08 0.24 6.39
CA ALA A 77 -8.37 -0.29 5.07
C ALA A 77 -7.27 -1.29 4.64
N HIS A 78 -7.67 -2.26 3.85
CA HIS A 78 -6.78 -3.12 3.09
C HIS A 78 -7.34 -3.32 1.69
N ILE A 79 -6.51 -3.82 0.78
CA ILE A 79 -6.93 -4.14 -0.57
C ILE A 79 -7.82 -5.39 -0.55
N THR A 80 -8.91 -5.37 -1.32
CA THR A 80 -9.82 -6.52 -1.49
C THR A 80 -9.10 -7.77 -1.99
N GLU A 81 -9.71 -8.95 -1.83
CA GLU A 81 -9.11 -10.18 -2.35
C GLU A 81 -8.86 -10.09 -3.88
N ASP A 82 -9.82 -9.56 -4.65
CA ASP A 82 -9.68 -9.39 -6.09
C ASP A 82 -8.65 -8.32 -6.46
N GLY A 83 -8.61 -7.19 -5.73
CA GLY A 83 -7.55 -6.20 -5.89
C GLY A 83 -6.16 -6.79 -5.60
N MET A 84 -6.04 -7.65 -4.57
CA MET A 84 -4.79 -8.34 -4.26
C MET A 84 -4.38 -9.34 -5.34
N ARG A 85 -5.33 -10.05 -5.97
CA ARG A 85 -5.05 -10.90 -7.13
C ARG A 85 -4.50 -10.08 -8.29
N GLU A 86 -5.05 -8.90 -8.54
CA GLU A 86 -4.58 -8.01 -9.60
C GLU A 86 -3.19 -7.43 -9.29
N ILE A 87 -2.97 -6.96 -8.06
CA ILE A 87 -1.65 -6.52 -7.57
C ILE A 87 -0.60 -7.63 -7.78
N ASN A 88 -0.92 -8.87 -7.40
CA ASN A 88 -0.04 -10.01 -7.57
C ASN A 88 0.20 -10.32 -9.06
N ARG A 89 -0.85 -10.27 -9.90
CA ARG A 89 -0.73 -10.45 -11.36
C ARG A 89 0.23 -9.43 -11.98
N ILE A 90 0.11 -8.15 -11.59
CA ILE A 90 1.01 -7.08 -12.03
C ILE A 90 2.44 -7.37 -11.56
N ALA A 91 2.62 -7.62 -10.26
CA ALA A 91 3.93 -7.89 -9.66
C ALA A 91 4.65 -9.08 -10.32
N HIS A 92 3.92 -10.15 -10.67
CA HIS A 92 4.45 -11.31 -11.38
C HIS A 92 5.09 -10.94 -12.73
N THR A 93 4.61 -9.91 -13.44
CA THR A 93 5.21 -9.49 -14.72
C THR A 93 6.62 -8.89 -14.56
N PHE A 94 6.99 -8.51 -13.34
CA PHE A 94 8.30 -7.95 -13.00
C PHE A 94 9.20 -8.95 -12.26
N GLU A 95 8.80 -10.23 -12.14
CA GLU A 95 9.57 -11.19 -11.35
C GLU A 95 10.98 -11.47 -11.90
N ASP A 96 11.12 -11.43 -13.22
CA ASP A 96 12.38 -11.66 -13.92
C ASP A 96 13.26 -10.41 -14.05
N ALA A 97 12.82 -9.27 -13.51
CA ALA A 97 13.36 -7.94 -13.80
C ALA A 97 14.70 -7.61 -13.09
N GLU A 98 15.55 -8.62 -12.84
CA GLU A 98 16.79 -8.58 -12.06
C GLU A 98 16.57 -8.08 -10.62
N PHE A 99 15.84 -8.84 -9.80
CA PHE A 99 15.84 -8.62 -8.36
C PHE A 99 17.25 -8.84 -7.81
N LYS A 100 17.81 -7.79 -7.20
CA LYS A 100 19.17 -7.86 -6.66
C LYS A 100 19.25 -8.77 -5.43
N ASP A 101 18.16 -8.86 -4.67
CA ASP A 101 18.04 -9.69 -3.48
C ASP A 101 16.70 -10.45 -3.56
N LYS A 102 16.74 -11.77 -3.75
CA LYS A 102 15.53 -12.63 -3.78
C LYS A 102 14.89 -12.84 -2.39
N MET A 103 15.34 -12.11 -1.37
CA MET A 103 14.96 -12.31 0.02
C MET A 103 14.16 -11.12 0.55
N GLY A 104 12.94 -11.39 1.00
CA GLY A 104 12.25 -10.61 2.02
C GLY A 104 11.00 -9.87 1.55
N HIS A 105 9.84 -10.52 1.71
CA HIS A 105 8.51 -9.90 1.81
C HIS A 105 7.99 -9.18 0.55
N THR A 106 7.79 -9.92 -0.53
CA THR A 106 6.95 -9.46 -1.66
C THR A 106 5.46 -9.52 -1.28
N ALA A 107 4.62 -8.67 -1.89
CA ALA A 107 3.16 -8.84 -1.88
C ALA A 107 2.73 -10.27 -2.25
N LEU A 108 3.51 -10.93 -3.11
CA LEU A 108 3.31 -12.32 -3.55
C LEU A 108 3.29 -13.35 -2.41
N THR A 109 3.81 -13.01 -1.24
CA THR A 109 3.87 -13.90 -0.06
C THR A 109 2.92 -13.50 1.07
N LYS A 110 2.28 -12.33 0.98
CA LYS A 110 1.39 -11.84 2.03
C LYS A 110 -0.03 -12.35 1.77
N PRO A 111 -0.69 -12.97 2.75
CA PRO A 111 -2.11 -13.28 2.61
C PRO A 111 -2.92 -11.99 2.50
N HIS A 112 -4.14 -12.12 2.01
CA HIS A 112 -5.15 -11.07 2.07
C HIS A 112 -5.32 -10.51 3.49
N GLY A 113 -5.68 -9.23 3.61
CA GLY A 113 -5.83 -8.54 4.91
C GLY A 113 -4.59 -7.76 5.39
N PHE A 114 -3.49 -7.73 4.62
CA PHE A 114 -2.33 -6.90 4.93
C PHE A 114 -2.53 -5.46 4.42
N SER A 115 -2.39 -4.48 5.32
CA SER A 115 -2.47 -3.05 4.98
C SER A 115 -1.16 -2.48 4.41
N TYR A 116 -0.07 -3.24 4.34
CA TYR A 116 1.22 -2.75 3.85
C TYR A 116 1.95 -3.81 3.02
N SER A 117 2.59 -3.40 1.93
CA SER A 117 3.47 -4.27 1.16
C SER A 117 4.68 -3.55 0.57
N GLY A 118 5.79 -4.28 0.49
CA GLY A 118 7.01 -3.86 -0.19
C GLY A 118 7.38 -4.87 -1.28
N TYR A 119 8.18 -4.44 -2.25
CA TYR A 119 8.68 -5.29 -3.33
C TYR A 119 10.20 -5.39 -3.27
N PRO A 120 10.82 -6.49 -3.76
CA PRO A 120 12.26 -6.61 -3.72
C PRO A 120 12.91 -5.54 -4.58
N LYS A 121 14.15 -5.23 -4.23
CA LYS A 121 14.97 -4.26 -4.95
C LYS A 121 15.13 -4.65 -6.42
N MET A 122 14.76 -3.74 -7.32
CA MET A 122 14.90 -3.88 -8.77
C MET A 122 15.54 -2.64 -9.40
N LYS A 123 15.82 -2.66 -10.71
CA LYS A 123 16.26 -1.45 -11.42
C LYS A 123 15.23 -0.32 -11.24
N ILE A 124 15.70 0.91 -11.10
CA ILE A 124 14.81 2.04 -10.82
C ILE A 124 13.68 2.18 -11.85
N GLU A 125 13.98 1.99 -13.14
CA GLU A 125 13.00 2.05 -14.23
C GLU A 125 11.90 0.98 -14.12
N HIS A 126 12.25 -0.22 -13.60
CA HIS A 126 11.30 -1.29 -13.35
C HIS A 126 10.44 -0.99 -12.12
N ALA A 127 11.02 -0.41 -11.06
CA ALA A 127 10.29 0.00 -9.88
C ALA A 127 9.27 1.10 -10.21
N GLU A 128 9.68 2.12 -10.97
CA GLU A 128 8.78 3.19 -11.44
C GLU A 128 7.68 2.66 -12.36
N LYS A 129 7.98 1.68 -13.22
CA LYS A 129 6.97 1.05 -14.05
C LYS A 129 5.99 0.21 -13.23
N LEU A 130 6.49 -0.63 -12.32
CA LEU A 130 5.65 -1.41 -11.40
C LEU A 130 4.74 -0.49 -10.59
N ALA A 131 5.27 0.57 -9.99
CA ALA A 131 4.49 1.46 -9.16
C ALA A 131 3.38 2.18 -9.97
N ARG A 132 3.64 2.60 -11.21
CA ARG A 132 2.61 3.14 -12.10
C ARG A 132 1.52 2.11 -12.45
N GLU A 133 1.88 0.84 -12.61
CA GLU A 133 0.89 -0.22 -12.87
C GLU A 133 0.08 -0.58 -11.62
N LEU A 134 0.65 -0.47 -10.42
CA LEU A 134 -0.05 -0.68 -9.15
C LEU A 134 -0.98 0.48 -8.77
N ALA A 135 -0.62 1.71 -9.11
CA ALA A 135 -1.37 2.93 -8.79
C ALA A 135 -2.89 2.83 -9.07
N PRO A 136 -3.37 2.39 -10.26
CA PRO A 136 -4.81 2.27 -10.52
C PRO A 136 -5.52 1.22 -9.68
N VAL A 137 -4.81 0.27 -9.05
CA VAL A 137 -5.41 -0.70 -8.14
C VAL A 137 -5.37 -0.20 -6.70
N VAL A 138 -4.25 0.40 -6.30
CA VAL A 138 -4.03 0.92 -4.93
C VAL A 138 -4.89 2.15 -4.64
N PHE A 139 -5.09 3.03 -5.62
CA PHE A 139 -5.84 4.29 -5.42
C PHE A 139 -7.31 4.23 -5.81
N ASP A 140 -7.77 3.10 -6.35
CA ASP A 140 -9.18 2.87 -6.66
C ASP A 140 -9.91 2.38 -5.40
N ASP A 141 -10.84 3.20 -4.90
CA ASP A 141 -11.56 2.94 -3.65
C ASP A 141 -12.50 1.74 -3.72
N ASP A 142 -12.91 1.32 -4.93
CA ASP A 142 -13.63 0.06 -5.16
C ASP A 142 -12.77 -1.17 -4.81
N ASN A 143 -11.44 -1.03 -4.76
CA ASN A 143 -10.52 -2.09 -4.34
C ASN A 143 -10.19 -2.04 -2.85
N TRP A 144 -10.84 -1.20 -2.04
CA TRP A 144 -10.56 -1.07 -0.61
C TRP A 144 -11.66 -1.74 0.22
N GLU A 145 -11.27 -2.38 1.32
CA GLU A 145 -12.21 -2.90 2.31
C GLU A 145 -11.68 -2.77 3.75
N VAL A 146 -12.59 -2.72 4.71
CA VAL A 146 -12.26 -2.82 6.14
C VAL A 146 -12.34 -4.25 6.63
N PRO A 147 -11.46 -4.66 7.56
CA PRO A 147 -11.68 -5.86 8.34
C PRO A 147 -13.01 -5.69 9.09
N GLY A 148 -14.01 -6.52 8.79
CA GLY A 148 -15.29 -6.53 9.51
C GLY A 148 -16.55 -6.15 8.73
N ASN A 149 -16.52 -5.92 7.42
CA ASN A 149 -17.76 -5.97 6.60
C ASN A 149 -18.13 -7.38 6.12
N THR A 150 -17.29 -8.38 6.42
CA THR A 150 -17.84 -9.70 6.70
C THR A 150 -18.59 -9.54 8.01
N ARG A 151 -19.93 -9.56 7.97
CA ARG A 151 -20.75 -10.01 9.10
C ARG A 151 -19.94 -11.10 9.77
N ALA A 152 -19.48 -10.85 10.99
CA ALA A 152 -18.92 -11.90 11.78
C ALA A 152 -20.02 -12.97 11.83
N ARG A 153 -19.84 -14.04 11.06
CA ARG A 153 -20.51 -15.30 11.32
C ARG A 153 -19.86 -15.83 12.59
N PHE A 154 -20.18 -15.17 13.70
CA PHE A 154 -20.34 -15.88 14.94
C PHE A 154 -21.64 -16.64 14.76
N ASP A 155 -21.52 -17.87 14.26
CA ASP A 155 -22.60 -18.83 14.41
C ASP A 155 -22.93 -18.91 15.91
N LEU A 156 -24.22 -18.79 16.19
CA LEU A 156 -24.89 -18.90 17.49
C LEU A 156 -24.44 -20.13 18.29
#